data_AF-W9QY55-F1
#
_entry.id   AF-W9QY55-F1
#
_cell.length_a   1.000
_cell.length_b   1.000
_cell.length_c   1.000
_cell.angle_alpha   90.00
_cell.angle_beta   90.00
_cell.angle_gamma   90.00
#
_symmetry.space_group_name_H-M   'P 1'
#
loop_
_entity.id
_entity.type
_entity.pdbx_description
1 polymer ?
#
loop_
_entity_poly.entity_id
_entity_poly.type
_entity_poly.pdbx_seq_one_letter_code
_entity_poly.pdbx_strand_id
1 'polypeptide(L)'
;MRKKNDLDGLEQELVTMIMVLESSLKHILRRLSEIKKYKDSGSVPSGALEILKIVEEDARKVQEKACGEKFQLRKQQFDRQQNPEMRKHSSHGNTYNSQDMKLAKAKIENLMTELQGMHKTLDNSEEKFCMYNVPKHDAIDRSNFPESFNWYLERLTEFMQVTWKVKAEKCRKQEHKSLIEWMAKLAESEDERKRFTLKALRVVLIDTGMKISNFLTQYSLIVSVSADREQMAANLFEVESIIRCLSVEENSIVIDTFVSVVKLFNGTMRTMMNPKTKIDTIKKSDSRIGKENEVLRLIIIEVLRLEVGYCYPDLPMMVSNEVFFAMGKHLKDNVFKDKLETLSSKIDGLKILELVSVGDKDSTRKSLEQVLNHGVKEIWMQLYKGLYKVVEPFISFPTPTHLCKSDIGARRCGQYTIQISSSLRSGYCTRTITEILEVDLALVFVFHTILHPNDSHSPSC
;
A
#
# COMPACT_ATOMS: atom_id res chain seq x y z
N MET A 1 8.91 48.37 47.53
CA MET A 1 7.82 47.53 46.99
C MET A 1 7.99 47.31 45.49
N ARG A 2 8.97 46.50 45.07
CA ARG A 2 9.15 46.07 43.66
C ARG A 2 9.35 44.56 43.65
N LYS A 3 8.71 43.89 42.68
CA LYS A 3 8.91 42.50 42.21
C LYS A 3 8.37 41.33 43.04
N LYS A 4 7.06 41.30 43.27
CA LYS A 4 6.32 40.03 43.47
C LYS A 4 5.61 39.56 42.18
N ASN A 5 5.26 40.52 41.31
CA ASN A 5 4.54 40.29 40.05
C ASN A 5 5.32 39.51 38.96
N ASP A 6 6.65 39.38 39.08
CA ASP A 6 7.46 38.72 38.04
C ASP A 6 7.46 37.17 38.18
N LEU A 7 7.17 36.66 39.38
CA LEU A 7 7.22 35.21 39.70
C LEU A 7 5.88 34.52 39.41
N ASP A 8 4.78 35.10 39.90
CA ASP A 8 3.43 34.58 39.63
C ASP A 8 3.14 34.56 38.11
N GLY A 9 3.66 35.55 37.37
CA GLY A 9 3.57 35.58 35.91
C GLY A 9 4.33 34.43 35.24
N LEU A 10 5.48 34.03 35.78
CA LEU A 10 6.31 32.97 35.23
C LEU A 10 5.77 31.57 35.53
N GLU A 11 5.20 31.34 36.72
CA GLU A 11 4.47 30.10 37.03
C GLU A 11 3.23 29.95 36.13
N GLN A 12 2.45 31.01 35.96
CA GLN A 12 1.29 31.01 35.07
C GLN A 12 1.69 30.71 33.61
N GLU A 13 2.83 31.23 33.16
CA GLU A 13 3.36 30.95 31.83
C GLU A 13 3.87 29.51 31.66
N LEU A 14 4.50 28.91 32.68
CA LEU A 14 4.90 27.49 32.65
C LEU A 14 3.67 26.57 32.59
N VAL A 15 2.64 26.86 33.39
CA VAL A 15 1.36 26.14 33.34
C VAL A 15 0.73 26.29 31.95
N THR A 16 0.76 27.50 31.38
CA THR A 16 0.28 27.75 30.02
C THR A 16 1.06 26.94 28.98
N MET A 17 2.38 26.86 29.07
CA MET A 17 3.20 26.04 28.16
C MET A 17 2.86 24.55 28.29
N ILE A 18 2.72 24.04 29.52
CA ILE A 18 2.34 22.65 29.76
C ILE A 18 0.97 22.36 29.12
N MET A 19 -0.03 23.22 29.32
CA MET A 19 -1.36 23.06 28.71
C MET A 19 -1.31 23.09 27.18
N VAL A 20 -0.51 23.98 26.59
CA VAL A 20 -0.35 24.06 25.13
C VAL A 20 0.28 22.77 24.60
N LEU A 21 1.37 22.29 25.22
CA LEU A 21 2.05 21.05 24.82
C LEU A 21 1.14 19.82 24.95
N GLU A 22 0.41 19.70 26.06
CA GLU A 22 -0.58 18.62 26.27
C GLU A 22 -1.71 18.67 25.24
N SER A 23 -2.17 19.87 24.88
CA SER A 23 -3.17 20.06 23.83
C SER A 23 -2.64 19.64 22.45
N SER A 24 -1.39 20.01 22.12
CA SER A 24 -0.73 19.58 20.88
C SER A 24 -0.57 18.06 20.82
N LEU A 25 -0.15 17.41 21.91
CA LEU A 25 -0.05 15.95 21.99
C LEU A 25 -1.40 15.27 21.75
N LYS A 26 -2.47 15.74 22.42
CA LYS A 26 -3.83 15.23 22.21
C LYS A 26 -4.28 15.38 20.75
N HIS A 27 -3.93 16.50 20.12
CA HIS A 27 -4.24 16.73 18.71
C HIS A 27 -3.53 15.73 17.78
N ILE A 28 -2.22 15.51 17.97
CA ILE A 28 -1.46 14.52 17.19
C ILE A 28 -2.02 13.10 17.42
N LEU A 29 -2.30 12.72 18.67
CA LEU A 29 -2.88 11.43 19.01
C LEU A 29 -4.22 11.20 18.31
N ARG A 30 -5.10 12.20 18.35
CA ARG A 30 -6.38 12.15 17.64
C ARG A 30 -6.15 11.96 16.13
N ARG A 31 -5.22 12.71 15.54
CA ARG A 31 -4.91 12.60 14.12
C ARG A 31 -4.34 11.24 13.72
N LEU A 32 -3.39 10.71 14.51
CA LEU A 32 -2.90 9.35 14.34
C LEU A 32 -4.03 8.34 14.43
N SER A 33 -4.99 8.53 15.34
CA SER A 33 -6.18 7.67 15.42
C SER A 33 -7.07 7.79 14.18
N GLU A 34 -7.21 8.99 13.59
CA GLU A 34 -7.97 9.22 12.37
C GLU A 34 -7.28 8.58 11.16
N ILE A 35 -5.97 8.77 10.99
CA ILE A 35 -5.16 8.07 9.96
C ILE A 35 -5.27 6.55 10.14
N LYS A 36 -5.22 6.05 11.39
CA LYS A 36 -5.44 4.63 11.70
C LYS A 36 -6.84 4.15 11.33
N LYS A 37 -7.88 4.98 11.40
CA LYS A 37 -9.22 4.60 10.91
C LYS A 37 -9.25 4.46 9.38
N TYR A 38 -8.45 5.24 8.67
CA TYR A 38 -8.32 5.13 7.22
C TYR A 38 -7.31 4.04 6.79
N LYS A 39 -6.63 3.39 7.75
CA LYS A 39 -5.80 2.19 7.55
C LYS A 39 -6.56 1.12 6.76
N ASP A 40 -7.88 1.03 6.94
CA ASP A 40 -8.73 -0.02 6.37
C ASP A 40 -9.45 0.43 5.09
N SER A 41 -9.72 1.73 4.90
CA SER A 41 -10.36 2.25 3.69
C SER A 41 -9.38 2.58 2.56
N GLY A 42 -8.12 2.87 2.85
CA GLY A 42 -7.14 3.32 1.84
C GLY A 42 -7.49 4.65 1.17
N SER A 43 -8.48 5.38 1.70
CA SER A 43 -9.20 6.46 1.04
C SER A 43 -9.76 7.38 2.11
N VAL A 44 -9.43 8.68 2.06
CA VAL A 44 -10.12 9.72 2.84
C VAL A 44 -11.31 10.26 2.03
N PRO A 45 -12.44 10.60 2.67
CA PRO A 45 -13.43 11.51 2.10
C PRO A 45 -12.81 12.81 1.54
N SER A 46 -13.42 13.39 0.50
CA SER A 46 -12.88 14.61 -0.13
C SER A 46 -12.79 15.76 0.88
N GLY A 47 -11.71 16.55 0.82
CA GLY A 47 -11.46 17.70 1.69
C GLY A 47 -11.02 17.35 3.11
N ALA A 48 -11.18 16.11 3.58
CA ALA A 48 -10.71 15.75 4.91
C ALA A 48 -9.17 15.71 5.00
N LEU A 49 -8.45 15.42 3.92
CA LEU A 49 -6.98 15.53 3.91
C LEU A 49 -6.52 17.00 3.92
N GLU A 50 -7.18 17.88 3.16
CA GLU A 50 -6.92 19.33 3.17
C GLU A 50 -7.29 19.97 4.52
N ILE A 51 -8.44 19.61 5.10
CA ILE A 51 -8.84 20.06 6.44
C ILE A 51 -7.82 19.57 7.47
N LEU A 52 -7.36 18.33 7.37
CA LEU A 52 -6.29 17.82 8.21
C LEU A 52 -5.03 18.68 8.04
N LYS A 53 -4.54 18.91 6.82
CA LYS A 53 -3.35 19.75 6.59
C LYS A 53 -3.48 21.18 7.14
N ILE A 54 -4.64 21.81 6.96
CA ILE A 54 -4.90 23.17 7.49
C ILE A 54 -4.85 23.19 9.01
N VAL A 55 -5.54 22.25 9.66
CA VAL A 55 -5.59 22.17 11.13
C VAL A 55 -4.21 21.85 11.72
N GLU A 56 -3.39 21.08 11.01
CA GLU A 56 -2.01 20.81 11.42
C GLU A 56 -1.11 22.03 11.30
N GLU A 57 -1.17 22.72 10.17
CA GLU A 57 -0.37 23.92 9.94
C GLU A 57 -0.70 24.98 10.99
N ASP A 58 -1.97 25.13 11.35
CA ASP A 58 -2.40 26.01 12.44
C ASP A 58 -1.90 25.52 13.81
N ALA A 59 -1.96 24.22 14.10
CA ALA A 59 -1.42 23.65 15.33
C ALA A 59 0.11 23.80 15.44
N ARG A 60 0.83 23.65 14.32
CA ARG A 60 2.28 23.82 14.21
C ARG A 60 2.65 25.29 14.39
N LYS A 61 1.93 26.23 13.78
CA LYS A 61 2.11 27.67 14.01
C LYS A 61 1.86 28.06 15.47
N VAL A 62 0.83 27.51 16.10
CA VAL A 62 0.56 27.74 17.53
C VAL A 62 1.67 27.17 18.40
N GLN A 63 2.17 25.97 18.07
CA GLN A 63 3.30 25.34 18.75
C GLN A 63 4.60 26.15 18.56
N GLU A 64 4.95 26.56 17.35
CA GLU A 64 6.13 27.39 17.06
C GLU A 64 6.05 28.75 17.76
N LYS A 65 4.87 29.36 17.80
CA LYS A 65 4.64 30.61 18.54
C LYS A 65 4.76 30.44 20.05
N ALA A 66 4.37 29.28 20.59
CA ALA A 66 4.46 28.96 22.01
C ALA A 66 5.85 28.47 22.45
N CYS A 67 6.54 27.71 21.59
CA CYS A 67 7.78 26.97 21.88
C CYS A 67 9.03 27.53 21.18
N GLY A 68 8.91 28.55 20.33
CA GLY A 68 10.02 29.18 19.61
C GLY A 68 10.95 30.02 20.51
N GLU A 69 11.39 31.19 20.04
CA GLU A 69 12.39 32.02 20.70
C GLU A 69 12.12 32.29 22.19
N LYS A 70 10.84 32.34 22.59
CA LYS A 70 10.43 32.51 23.99
C LYS A 70 10.93 31.39 24.90
N PHE A 71 10.93 30.13 24.47
CA PHE A 71 11.40 29.03 25.32
C PHE A 71 12.93 29.06 25.47
N GLN A 72 13.68 29.32 24.38
CA GLN A 72 15.14 29.40 24.44
C GLN A 72 15.64 30.62 25.23
N LEU A 73 15.05 31.80 24.99
CA LEU A 73 15.34 33.02 25.76
C LEU A 73 15.05 32.82 27.25
N ARG A 74 13.99 32.09 27.58
CA ARG A 74 13.62 31.84 28.98
C ARG A 74 14.44 30.73 29.61
N LYS A 75 14.77 29.67 28.89
CA LYS A 75 15.76 28.66 29.33
C LYS A 75 17.07 29.35 29.71
N GLN A 76 17.55 30.28 28.88
CA GLN A 76 18.71 31.11 29.21
C GLN A 76 18.49 32.01 30.44
N GLN A 77 17.31 32.62 30.62
CA GLN A 77 16.99 33.39 31.84
C GLN A 77 16.95 32.50 33.10
N PHE A 78 16.40 31.30 33.01
CA PHE A 78 16.36 30.32 34.09
C PHE A 78 17.75 29.81 34.45
N ASP A 79 18.55 29.45 33.47
CA ASP A 79 19.91 28.96 33.67
C ASP A 79 20.79 30.08 34.27
N ARG A 80 20.57 31.35 33.88
CA ARG A 80 21.17 32.54 34.53
C ARG A 80 20.73 32.74 35.98
N GLN A 81 19.47 32.45 36.34
CA GLN A 81 18.96 32.54 37.71
C GLN A 81 19.44 31.36 38.60
N GLN A 82 19.81 30.23 38.01
CA GLN A 82 20.37 29.08 38.73
C GLN A 82 21.88 29.18 38.97
N ASN A 83 22.59 30.12 38.32
CA ASN A 83 24.02 30.33 38.48
C ASN A 83 24.37 30.88 39.90
N PRO A 84 25.19 30.17 40.70
CA PRO A 84 25.53 30.56 42.06
C PRO A 84 26.26 31.92 42.17
N GLU A 85 27.03 32.32 41.17
CA GLU A 85 27.82 33.57 41.22
C GLU A 85 26.95 34.83 41.16
N MET A 86 25.83 34.77 40.45
CA MET A 86 24.86 35.87 40.36
C MET A 86 24.00 36.03 41.62
N ARG A 87 24.00 35.05 42.53
CA ARG A 87 23.27 35.12 43.82
C ARG A 87 23.96 36.02 44.85
N LYS A 88 25.26 36.31 44.69
CA LYS A 88 26.05 37.06 45.68
C LYS A 88 25.74 38.57 45.73
N HIS A 89 25.00 39.13 44.77
CA HIS A 89 24.62 40.55 44.75
C HIS A 89 23.14 40.82 45.10
N SER A 90 22.38 39.79 45.45
CA SER A 90 20.96 39.90 45.84
C SER A 90 20.80 39.61 47.33
N SER A 91 21.16 40.57 48.17
CA SER A 91 21.20 40.48 49.64
C SER A 91 19.84 40.55 50.35
N HIS A 92 18.74 40.18 49.68
CA HIS A 92 17.46 39.94 50.34
C HIS A 92 16.93 38.57 49.96
N GLY A 93 16.85 37.72 50.99
CA GLY A 93 16.51 36.31 50.92
C GLY A 93 15.21 36.07 50.17
N ASN A 94 15.32 35.30 49.12
CA ASN A 94 14.22 34.55 48.55
C ASN A 94 14.83 33.28 47.99
N THR A 95 15.06 32.34 48.90
CA THR A 95 15.37 30.94 48.63
C THR A 95 14.13 30.28 48.01
N TYR A 96 13.66 30.78 46.86
CA TYR A 96 12.64 30.11 46.06
C TYR A 96 13.31 28.94 45.35
N ASN A 97 13.50 27.89 46.13
CA ASN A 97 13.64 26.53 45.67
C ASN A 97 12.22 26.01 45.43
N SER A 98 11.55 26.49 44.38
CA SER A 98 10.30 25.86 43.99
C SER A 98 10.67 24.56 43.27
N GLN A 99 10.68 23.47 44.04
CA GLN A 99 10.74 22.11 43.51
C GLN A 99 9.70 21.92 42.39
N ASP A 100 8.57 22.62 42.49
CA ASP A 100 7.51 22.66 41.48
C ASP A 100 7.99 23.27 40.16
N MET A 101 8.85 24.29 40.20
CA MET A 101 9.42 24.89 38.99
C MET A 101 10.43 23.97 38.28
N LYS A 102 11.22 23.21 39.04
CA LYS A 102 12.08 22.15 38.48
C LYS A 102 11.25 21.02 37.89
N LEU A 103 10.18 20.62 38.58
CA LEU A 103 9.24 19.61 38.12
C LEU A 103 8.51 20.05 36.86
N ALA A 104 8.07 21.32 36.80
CA ALA A 104 7.44 21.91 35.62
C ALA A 104 8.41 21.96 34.43
N LYS A 105 9.68 22.36 34.64
CA LYS A 105 10.71 22.33 33.58
C LYS A 105 10.94 20.91 33.06
N ALA A 106 11.11 19.93 33.95
CA ALA A 106 11.28 18.53 33.56
C ALA A 106 10.05 18.00 32.81
N LYS A 107 8.84 18.37 33.26
CA LYS A 107 7.59 18.02 32.58
C LYS A 107 7.53 18.62 31.17
N ILE A 108 7.90 19.89 31.01
CA ILE A 108 7.95 20.56 29.70
C ILE A 108 8.97 19.88 28.78
N GLU A 109 10.18 19.59 29.27
CA GLU A 109 11.21 18.91 28.48
C GLU A 109 10.73 17.52 28.03
N ASN A 110 10.12 16.74 28.93
CA ASN A 110 9.54 15.44 28.60
C ASN A 110 8.42 15.55 27.55
N LEU A 111 7.47 16.48 27.73
CA LEU A 111 6.39 16.71 26.78
C LEU A 111 6.91 17.15 25.41
N MET A 112 7.98 17.96 25.35
CA MET A 112 8.61 18.34 24.07
C MET A 112 9.23 17.14 23.37
N THR A 113 9.97 16.29 24.08
CA THR A 113 10.56 15.07 23.51
C THR A 113 9.47 14.11 23.02
N GLU A 114 8.41 13.92 23.80
CA GLU A 114 7.24 13.13 23.41
C GLU A 114 6.58 13.71 22.15
N LEU A 115 6.38 15.03 22.10
CA LEU A 115 5.76 15.72 20.98
C LEU A 115 6.59 15.59 19.70
N GLN A 116 7.91 15.69 19.79
CA GLN A 116 8.82 15.45 18.66
C GLN A 116 8.76 13.99 18.16
N GLY A 117 8.75 13.03 19.09
CA GLY A 117 8.58 11.61 18.75
C GLY A 117 7.26 11.37 18.03
N MET A 118 6.17 11.96 18.54
CA MET A 118 4.83 11.84 17.98
C MET A 118 4.68 12.51 16.62
N HIS A 119 5.31 13.67 16.40
CA HIS A 119 5.38 14.31 15.07
C HIS A 119 6.08 13.42 14.07
N LYS A 120 7.23 12.84 14.42
CA LYS A 120 7.93 11.89 13.54
C LYS A 120 7.07 10.67 13.20
N THR A 121 6.34 10.14 14.17
CA THR A 121 5.39 9.03 13.95
C THR A 121 4.23 9.45 13.05
N LEU A 122 3.74 10.69 13.20
CA LEU A 122 2.69 11.26 12.34
C LEU A 122 3.19 11.42 10.91
N ASP A 123 4.31 12.11 10.69
CA ASP A 123 4.91 12.32 9.37
C ASP A 123 5.10 10.99 8.62
N ASN A 124 5.66 9.99 9.31
CA ASN A 124 5.84 8.65 8.75
C ASN A 124 4.51 7.96 8.40
N SER A 125 3.47 8.17 9.22
CA SER A 125 2.15 7.59 8.97
C SER A 125 1.45 8.29 7.80
N GLU A 126 1.62 9.60 7.67
CA GLU A 126 1.04 10.42 6.62
C GLU A 126 1.67 10.20 5.26
N GLU A 127 3.00 10.12 5.21
CA GLU A 127 3.72 9.82 3.98
C GLU A 127 3.18 8.51 3.37
N LYS A 128 3.04 7.48 4.21
CA LYS A 128 2.52 6.16 3.83
C LYS A 128 1.03 6.19 3.49
N PHE A 129 0.26 6.98 4.23
CA PHE A 129 -1.15 7.18 3.92
C PHE A 129 -1.33 7.81 2.53
N CYS A 130 -0.53 8.84 2.23
CA CYS A 130 -0.59 9.55 0.95
C CYS A 130 -0.14 8.68 -0.23
N MET A 131 0.77 7.71 0.00
CA MET A 131 1.33 6.85 -1.05
C MET A 131 0.29 6.08 -1.87
N TYR A 132 -0.83 5.69 -1.27
CA TYR A 132 -1.90 4.94 -1.94
C TYR A 132 -3.20 5.73 -2.11
N ASN A 133 -3.22 7.01 -1.72
CA ASN A 133 -4.41 7.84 -1.76
C ASN A 133 -4.61 8.44 -3.15
N VAL A 134 -4.93 7.58 -4.13
CA VAL A 134 -5.15 7.95 -5.54
C VAL A 134 -6.13 9.14 -5.63
N PRO A 135 -5.84 10.18 -6.44
CA PRO A 135 -6.75 11.31 -6.65
C PRO A 135 -8.18 10.86 -6.97
N LYS A 136 -9.19 11.61 -6.52
CA LYS A 136 -10.58 11.31 -6.86
C LYS A 136 -10.91 11.81 -8.27
N HIS A 137 -11.63 10.99 -9.02
CA HIS A 137 -12.30 11.41 -10.24
C HIS A 137 -13.67 11.99 -9.85
N ASP A 138 -13.76 13.31 -9.72
CA ASP A 138 -14.97 13.98 -9.25
C ASP A 138 -16.07 13.91 -10.31
N ALA A 139 -17.23 13.33 -9.93
CA ALA A 139 -18.35 13.09 -10.83
C ALA A 139 -18.99 14.37 -11.39
N ILE A 140 -18.82 15.49 -10.69
CA ILE A 140 -19.49 16.77 -10.96
C ILE A 140 -18.99 17.41 -12.27
N ASP A 141 -17.83 17.00 -12.78
CA ASP A 141 -17.19 17.64 -13.94
C ASP A 141 -17.45 16.94 -15.28
N ARG A 142 -18.07 15.75 -15.26
CA ARG A 142 -18.36 14.95 -16.48
C ARG A 142 -19.30 15.64 -17.47
N SER A 143 -20.16 16.55 -17.02
CA SER A 143 -21.14 17.22 -17.88
C SER A 143 -20.66 18.55 -18.45
N ASN A 144 -19.59 19.14 -17.91
CA ASN A 144 -19.25 20.53 -18.22
C ASN A 144 -17.99 20.66 -19.08
N PHE A 145 -16.98 19.78 -18.97
CA PHE A 145 -15.73 19.93 -19.72
C PHE A 145 -15.05 18.59 -20.04
N PRO A 146 -14.87 18.21 -21.33
CA PRO A 146 -14.01 17.09 -21.75
C PRO A 146 -12.55 17.23 -21.28
N GLU A 147 -12.12 18.47 -21.02
CA GLU A 147 -10.82 18.80 -20.43
C GLU A 147 -10.66 18.24 -19.00
N SER A 148 -11.76 17.91 -18.30
CA SER A 148 -11.73 17.40 -16.92
C SER A 148 -11.07 16.02 -16.79
N PHE A 149 -11.28 15.10 -17.75
CA PHE A 149 -10.68 13.77 -17.68
C PHE A 149 -9.17 13.80 -17.99
N ASN A 150 -8.76 14.58 -19.00
CA ASN A 150 -7.34 14.75 -19.31
C ASN A 150 -6.60 15.41 -18.13
N TRP A 151 -7.19 16.45 -17.53
CA TRP A 151 -6.65 17.07 -16.32
C TRP A 151 -6.54 16.07 -15.16
N TYR A 152 -7.54 15.20 -14.98
CA TYR A 152 -7.44 14.13 -13.98
C TYR A 152 -6.31 13.15 -14.27
N LEU A 153 -6.11 12.74 -15.53
CA LEU A 153 -4.99 11.87 -15.93
C LEU A 153 -3.63 12.55 -15.71
N GLU A 154 -3.51 13.85 -15.99
CA GLU A 154 -2.31 14.64 -15.68
C GLU A 154 -2.03 14.64 -14.19
N ARG A 155 -3.03 14.92 -13.35
CA ARG A 155 -2.90 14.88 -11.89
C ARG A 155 -2.53 13.48 -11.38
N LEU A 156 -3.10 12.42 -11.96
CA LEU A 156 -2.76 11.05 -11.62
C LEU A 156 -1.32 10.70 -12.03
N THR A 157 -0.88 11.19 -13.18
CA THR A 157 0.48 11.01 -13.67
C THR A 157 1.49 11.74 -12.78
N GLU A 158 1.20 12.98 -12.39
CA GLU A 158 2.01 13.74 -11.42
C GLU A 158 2.06 13.03 -10.07
N PHE A 159 0.92 12.56 -9.56
CA PHE A 159 0.86 11.76 -8.34
C PHE A 159 1.79 10.53 -8.42
N MET A 160 1.72 9.77 -9.51
CA MET A 160 2.57 8.59 -9.71
C MET A 160 4.05 8.96 -9.85
N GLN A 161 4.34 10.08 -10.51
CA GLN A 161 5.70 10.58 -10.69
C GLN A 161 6.35 10.91 -9.34
N VAL A 162 5.68 11.73 -8.52
CA VAL A 162 6.18 12.20 -7.23
C VAL A 162 6.22 11.08 -6.20
N THR A 163 5.22 10.20 -6.20
CA THR A 163 5.04 9.21 -5.13
C THR A 163 5.87 7.95 -5.36
N TRP A 164 5.86 7.42 -6.58
CA TRP A 164 6.39 6.08 -6.86
C TRP A 164 7.55 6.09 -7.85
N LYS A 165 7.44 6.76 -9.00
CA LYS A 165 8.45 6.64 -10.08
C LYS A 165 9.81 7.21 -9.68
N VAL A 166 9.87 8.40 -9.09
CA VAL A 166 11.15 8.98 -8.62
C VAL A 166 11.80 8.10 -7.55
N LYS A 167 11.01 7.52 -6.65
CA LYS A 167 11.54 6.62 -5.60
C LYS A 167 12.03 5.29 -6.20
N ALA A 168 11.28 4.73 -7.15
CA ALA A 168 11.67 3.54 -7.89
C ALA A 168 12.99 3.76 -8.63
N GLU A 169 13.15 4.88 -9.33
CA GLU A 169 14.40 5.24 -10.03
C GLU A 169 15.58 5.34 -9.05
N LYS A 170 15.38 5.90 -7.87
CA LYS A 170 16.41 5.96 -6.82
C LYS A 170 16.82 4.56 -6.36
N CYS A 171 15.86 3.66 -6.16
CA CYS A 171 16.17 2.27 -5.78
C CYS A 171 16.84 1.50 -6.92
N ARG A 172 16.44 1.73 -8.18
CA ARG A 172 17.14 1.18 -9.36
C ARG A 172 18.61 1.60 -9.42
N LYS A 173 18.93 2.86 -9.08
CA LYS A 173 20.32 3.35 -8.96
C LYS A 173 21.12 2.63 -7.86
N GLN A 174 20.44 1.99 -6.91
CA GLN A 174 21.04 1.13 -5.88
C GLN A 174 21.04 -0.35 -6.28
N GLU A 175 20.78 -0.66 -7.56
CA GLU A 175 20.70 -2.01 -8.12
C GLU A 175 19.59 -2.88 -7.49
N HIS A 176 18.62 -2.25 -6.83
CA HIS A 176 17.46 -2.98 -6.30
C HIS A 176 16.59 -3.51 -7.45
N LYS A 177 15.93 -4.62 -7.17
CA LYS A 177 15.07 -5.35 -8.11
C LYS A 177 13.66 -5.43 -7.58
N SER A 178 12.70 -5.51 -8.48
CA SER A 178 11.32 -5.78 -8.13
C SER A 178 11.12 -7.26 -7.78
N LEU A 179 10.01 -7.57 -7.12
CA LEU A 179 9.64 -8.94 -6.80
C LEU A 179 9.42 -9.76 -8.08
N ILE A 180 8.90 -9.16 -9.15
CA ILE A 180 8.74 -9.81 -10.46
C ILE A 180 10.10 -10.20 -11.07
N GLU A 181 11.08 -9.32 -11.02
CA GLU A 181 12.43 -9.62 -11.53
C GLU A 181 13.11 -10.70 -10.71
N TRP A 182 12.92 -10.65 -9.38
CA TRP A 182 13.37 -11.72 -8.50
C TRP A 182 12.70 -13.04 -8.83
N MET A 183 11.40 -13.02 -9.09
CA MET A 183 10.65 -14.20 -9.50
C MET A 183 11.17 -14.79 -10.82
N ALA A 184 11.52 -13.94 -11.80
CA ALA A 184 12.14 -14.37 -13.04
C ALA A 184 13.51 -15.02 -12.79
N LYS A 185 14.37 -14.37 -11.99
CA LYS A 185 15.71 -14.89 -11.64
C LYS A 185 15.64 -16.21 -10.85
N LEU A 186 14.67 -16.36 -9.96
CA LEU A 186 14.46 -17.60 -9.20
C LEU A 186 13.94 -18.74 -10.09
N ALA A 187 13.28 -18.43 -11.21
CA ALA A 187 12.78 -19.44 -12.14
C ALA A 187 13.92 -20.17 -12.85
N GLU A 188 15.02 -19.48 -13.07
CA GLU A 188 16.25 -20.00 -13.69
C GLU A 188 17.15 -20.76 -12.69
N SER A 189 16.79 -20.79 -11.40
CA SER A 189 17.62 -21.42 -10.39
C SER A 189 17.44 -22.94 -10.36
N GLU A 190 18.55 -23.68 -10.28
CA GLU A 190 18.55 -25.14 -10.10
C GLU A 190 18.03 -25.57 -8.72
N ASP A 191 18.11 -24.68 -7.73
CA ASP A 191 17.67 -24.92 -6.35
C ASP A 191 16.15 -25.10 -6.28
N GLU A 192 15.73 -26.30 -5.88
CA GLU A 192 14.33 -26.68 -5.76
C GLU A 192 13.58 -25.85 -4.70
N ARG A 193 14.23 -25.44 -3.61
CA ARG A 193 13.61 -24.59 -2.58
C ARG A 193 13.32 -23.21 -3.15
N LYS A 194 14.23 -22.64 -3.93
CA LYS A 194 14.02 -21.36 -4.64
C LYS A 194 12.84 -21.44 -5.61
N ARG A 195 12.73 -22.54 -6.36
CA ARG A 195 11.59 -22.79 -7.27
C ARG A 195 10.27 -22.96 -6.52
N PHE A 196 10.27 -23.58 -5.34
CA PHE A 196 9.07 -23.67 -4.50
C PHE A 196 8.62 -22.29 -4.00
N THR A 197 9.54 -21.48 -3.48
CA THR A 197 9.28 -20.11 -3.03
C THR A 197 8.72 -19.24 -4.16
N LEU A 198 9.30 -19.33 -5.36
CA LEU A 198 8.76 -18.69 -6.56
C LEU A 198 7.31 -19.08 -6.85
N LYS A 199 7.01 -20.40 -6.82
CA LYS A 199 5.64 -20.89 -7.08
C LYS A 199 4.66 -20.30 -6.07
N ALA A 200 5.03 -20.22 -4.80
CA ALA A 200 4.19 -19.65 -3.75
C ALA A 200 3.88 -18.16 -4.00
N LEU A 201 4.91 -17.35 -4.29
CA LEU A 201 4.74 -15.93 -4.63
C LEU A 201 3.88 -15.71 -5.86
N ARG A 202 4.10 -16.51 -6.91
CA ARG A 202 3.30 -16.43 -8.14
C ARG A 202 1.84 -16.77 -7.90
N VAL A 203 1.56 -17.77 -7.06
CA VAL A 203 0.18 -18.11 -6.67
C VAL A 203 -0.49 -16.94 -5.96
N VAL A 204 0.21 -16.25 -5.06
CA VAL A 204 -0.32 -15.05 -4.38
C VAL A 204 -0.63 -13.93 -5.38
N LEU A 205 0.30 -13.63 -6.30
CA LEU A 205 0.09 -12.63 -7.36
C LEU A 205 -1.16 -12.93 -8.18
N ILE A 206 -1.27 -14.17 -8.67
CA ILE A 206 -2.36 -14.62 -9.53
C ILE A 206 -3.69 -14.61 -8.77
N ASP A 207 -3.74 -15.16 -7.55
CA ASP A 207 -4.97 -15.21 -6.76
C ASP A 207 -5.49 -13.80 -6.42
N THR A 208 -4.61 -12.91 -5.98
CA THR A 208 -4.97 -11.53 -5.68
C THR A 208 -5.38 -10.78 -6.95
N GLY A 209 -4.61 -10.92 -8.03
CA GLY A 209 -4.90 -10.30 -9.33
C GLY A 209 -6.26 -10.73 -9.90
N MET A 210 -6.59 -12.02 -9.82
CA MET A 210 -7.90 -12.55 -10.22
C MET A 210 -9.02 -11.96 -9.36
N LYS A 211 -8.86 -11.88 -8.03
CA LYS A 211 -9.89 -11.30 -7.14
C LYS A 211 -10.17 -9.84 -7.48
N ILE A 212 -9.13 -9.02 -7.66
CA ILE A 212 -9.29 -7.61 -8.04
C ILE A 212 -9.93 -7.49 -9.43
N SER A 213 -9.53 -8.33 -10.38
CA SER A 213 -10.10 -8.37 -11.73
C SER A 213 -11.58 -8.75 -11.74
N ASN A 214 -11.98 -9.67 -10.87
CA ASN A 214 -13.39 -10.04 -10.69
C ASN A 214 -14.18 -8.88 -10.08
N PHE A 215 -13.62 -8.13 -9.14
CA PHE A 215 -14.26 -6.91 -8.62
C PHE A 215 -14.43 -5.83 -9.70
N LEU A 216 -13.40 -5.63 -10.54
CA LEU A 216 -13.48 -4.74 -11.68
C LEU A 216 -14.59 -5.16 -12.65
N THR A 217 -14.65 -6.45 -12.97
CA THR A 217 -15.68 -7.05 -13.82
C THR A 217 -17.08 -6.84 -13.24
N GLN A 218 -17.27 -7.16 -11.96
CA GLN A 218 -18.57 -6.99 -11.28
C GLN A 218 -18.99 -5.52 -11.24
N TYR A 219 -18.07 -4.61 -10.93
CA TYR A 219 -18.33 -3.18 -10.98
C TYR A 219 -18.77 -2.75 -12.38
N SER A 220 -18.04 -3.14 -13.42
CA SER A 220 -18.36 -2.78 -14.80
C SER A 220 -19.71 -3.35 -15.25
N LEU A 221 -20.07 -4.56 -14.82
CA LEU A 221 -21.40 -5.13 -15.05
C LEU A 221 -22.51 -4.31 -14.38
N ILE A 222 -22.34 -3.91 -13.12
CA ILE A 222 -23.33 -3.09 -12.38
C ILE A 222 -23.55 -1.74 -13.08
N VAL A 223 -22.46 -1.07 -13.47
CA VAL A 223 -22.55 0.23 -14.14
C VAL A 223 -23.17 0.09 -15.54
N SER A 224 -22.93 -1.03 -16.23
CA SER A 224 -23.44 -1.28 -17.59
C SER A 224 -24.96 -1.32 -17.69
N VAL A 225 -25.67 -1.73 -16.64
CA VAL A 225 -27.15 -1.87 -16.67
C VAL A 225 -27.88 -0.54 -16.88
N SER A 226 -27.17 0.57 -16.64
CA SER A 226 -27.71 1.93 -16.67
C SER A 226 -27.00 2.83 -17.68
N ALA A 227 -26.11 2.27 -18.49
CA ALA A 227 -25.34 2.98 -19.50
C ALA A 227 -25.69 2.43 -20.89
N ASP A 228 -25.80 3.31 -21.89
CA ASP A 228 -25.82 2.85 -23.27
C ASP A 228 -24.42 2.36 -23.70
N ARG A 229 -24.34 1.84 -24.93
CA ARG A 229 -23.11 1.25 -25.48
C ARG A 229 -21.96 2.27 -25.59
N GLU A 230 -22.25 3.51 -25.94
CA GLU A 230 -21.25 4.56 -26.15
C GLU A 230 -20.72 5.06 -24.80
N GLN A 231 -21.61 5.34 -23.86
CA GLN A 231 -21.30 5.66 -22.47
C GLN A 231 -20.46 4.55 -21.81
N MET A 232 -20.81 3.29 -22.07
CA MET A 232 -20.08 2.15 -21.55
C MET A 232 -18.67 2.05 -22.15
N ALA A 233 -18.53 2.22 -23.47
CA ALA A 233 -17.23 2.23 -24.12
C ALA A 233 -16.33 3.37 -23.60
N ALA A 234 -16.90 4.56 -23.41
CA ALA A 234 -16.20 5.70 -22.82
C ALA A 234 -15.75 5.41 -21.38
N ASN A 235 -16.63 4.86 -20.54
CA ASN A 235 -16.28 4.49 -19.16
C ASN A 235 -15.14 3.45 -19.12
N LEU A 236 -15.15 2.46 -20.01
CA LEU A 236 -14.09 1.46 -20.07
C LEU A 236 -12.77 2.03 -20.59
N PHE A 237 -12.83 2.97 -21.53
CA PHE A 237 -11.66 3.70 -21.98
C PHE A 237 -11.06 4.55 -20.86
N GLU A 238 -11.89 5.23 -20.06
CA GLU A 238 -11.44 5.96 -18.88
C GLU A 238 -10.74 5.02 -17.89
N VAL A 239 -11.37 3.90 -17.55
CA VAL A 239 -10.79 2.88 -16.65
C VAL A 239 -9.46 2.34 -17.18
N GLU A 240 -9.37 2.00 -18.47
CA GLU A 240 -8.12 1.55 -19.09
C GLU A 240 -7.02 2.62 -18.94
N SER A 241 -7.36 3.88 -19.23
CA SER A 241 -6.42 5.00 -19.18
C SER A 241 -5.92 5.25 -17.75
N ILE A 242 -6.82 5.18 -16.76
CA ILE A 242 -6.47 5.28 -15.34
C ILE A 242 -5.50 4.16 -14.94
N ILE A 243 -5.82 2.91 -15.27
CA ILE A 243 -4.98 1.75 -14.93
C ILE A 243 -3.58 1.90 -15.54
N ARG A 244 -3.47 2.37 -16.79
CA ARG A 244 -2.17 2.62 -17.43
C ARG A 244 -1.33 3.66 -16.69
N CYS A 245 -1.94 4.72 -16.16
CA CYS A 245 -1.21 5.72 -15.39
C CYS A 245 -0.58 5.17 -14.11
N LEU A 246 -1.13 4.09 -13.53
CA LEU A 246 -0.64 3.50 -12.27
C LEU A 246 0.69 2.74 -12.41
N SER A 247 1.20 2.58 -13.63
CA SER A 247 2.44 1.84 -13.86
C SER A 247 3.63 2.52 -13.18
N VAL A 248 4.36 1.74 -12.37
CA VAL A 248 5.62 2.20 -11.75
C VAL A 248 6.74 2.19 -12.79
N GLU A 249 6.68 1.27 -13.75
CA GLU A 249 7.68 1.08 -14.81
C GLU A 249 7.00 1.02 -16.19
N GLU A 250 7.75 1.19 -17.28
CA GLU A 250 7.15 1.22 -18.63
C GLU A 250 6.57 -0.13 -19.08
N ASN A 251 7.10 -1.25 -18.59
CA ASN A 251 6.70 -2.60 -18.98
C ASN A 251 6.13 -3.40 -17.78
N SER A 252 5.13 -2.83 -17.10
CA SER A 252 4.51 -3.52 -15.96
C SER A 252 3.62 -4.67 -16.42
N ILE A 253 4.02 -5.88 -16.06
CA ILE A 253 3.25 -7.11 -16.22
C ILE A 253 1.90 -7.01 -15.50
N VAL A 254 1.83 -6.39 -14.32
CA VAL A 254 0.59 -6.29 -13.54
C VAL A 254 -0.41 -5.36 -14.24
N ILE A 255 0.04 -4.16 -14.64
CA ILE A 255 -0.80 -3.20 -15.36
C ILE A 255 -1.26 -3.75 -16.70
N ASP A 256 -0.37 -4.35 -17.49
CA ASP A 256 -0.73 -4.94 -18.79
C ASP A 256 -1.77 -6.06 -18.66
N THR A 257 -1.69 -6.84 -17.57
CA THR A 257 -2.66 -7.88 -17.26
C THR A 257 -4.03 -7.29 -16.94
N PHE A 258 -4.09 -6.23 -16.12
CA PHE A 258 -5.35 -5.53 -15.85
C PHE A 258 -5.94 -4.84 -17.08
N VAL A 259 -5.10 -4.23 -17.92
CA VAL A 259 -5.55 -3.66 -19.20
C VAL A 259 -6.15 -4.75 -20.09
N SER A 260 -5.54 -5.94 -20.12
CA SER A 260 -6.08 -7.09 -20.85
C SER A 260 -7.45 -7.52 -20.32
N VAL A 261 -7.69 -7.45 -19.01
CA VAL A 261 -9.01 -7.70 -18.40
C VAL A 261 -10.05 -6.66 -18.85
N VAL A 262 -9.69 -5.36 -18.87
CA VAL A 262 -10.60 -4.30 -19.35
C VAL A 262 -10.94 -4.51 -20.83
N LYS A 263 -9.95 -4.90 -21.64
CA LYS A 263 -10.13 -5.21 -23.06
C LYS A 263 -11.00 -6.44 -23.29
N LEU A 264 -10.81 -7.51 -22.50
CA LEU A 264 -11.67 -8.68 -22.50
C LEU A 264 -13.12 -8.25 -22.26
N PHE A 265 -13.36 -7.46 -21.21
CA PHE A 265 -14.68 -6.98 -20.89
C PHE A 265 -15.30 -6.17 -22.04
N ASN A 266 -14.61 -5.18 -22.57
CA ASN A 266 -15.06 -4.40 -23.72
C ASN A 266 -15.41 -5.29 -24.94
N GLY A 267 -14.57 -6.29 -25.23
CA GLY A 267 -14.79 -7.25 -26.30
C GLY A 267 -16.06 -8.08 -26.08
N THR A 268 -16.20 -8.71 -24.91
CA THR A 268 -17.37 -9.55 -24.58
C THR A 268 -18.67 -8.74 -24.62
N MET A 269 -18.65 -7.51 -24.11
CA MET A 269 -19.82 -6.63 -24.11
C MET A 269 -20.27 -6.26 -25.52
N ARG A 270 -19.33 -5.97 -26.43
CA ARG A 270 -19.65 -5.69 -27.85
C ARG A 270 -20.28 -6.88 -28.57
N THR A 271 -19.92 -8.11 -28.18
CA THR A 271 -20.41 -9.34 -28.81
C THR A 271 -21.76 -9.79 -28.24
N MET A 272 -21.98 -9.63 -26.93
CA MET A 272 -23.15 -10.20 -26.25
C MET A 272 -24.32 -9.22 -26.07
N MET A 273 -24.09 -7.91 -26.10
CA MET A 273 -25.19 -6.93 -26.05
C MET A 273 -25.69 -6.57 -27.45
N ASN A 274 -26.87 -7.07 -27.80
CA ASN A 274 -27.54 -6.76 -29.06
C ASN A 274 -27.97 -5.27 -29.11
N PRO A 275 -27.80 -4.58 -30.25
CA PRO A 275 -28.08 -3.15 -30.41
C PRO A 275 -29.56 -2.73 -30.39
N LYS A 276 -30.50 -3.63 -30.08
CA LYS A 276 -31.94 -3.39 -30.31
C LYS A 276 -32.79 -3.10 -29.07
N THR A 277 -32.26 -3.21 -27.86
CA THR A 277 -33.00 -2.77 -26.68
C THR A 277 -32.63 -1.32 -26.39
N LYS A 278 -33.53 -0.39 -26.73
CA LYS A 278 -33.55 0.93 -26.07
C LYS A 278 -33.69 0.64 -24.58
N ILE A 279 -32.57 0.64 -23.87
CA ILE A 279 -32.58 0.68 -22.42
C ILE A 279 -32.98 2.12 -22.12
N ASP A 280 -34.17 2.33 -21.59
CA ASP A 280 -34.52 3.64 -21.05
C ASP A 280 -33.45 3.98 -20.00
N THR A 281 -32.65 5.00 -20.31
CA THR A 281 -31.53 5.41 -19.46
C THR A 281 -32.12 5.91 -18.15
N ILE A 282 -32.10 5.07 -17.11
CA ILE A 282 -32.56 5.45 -15.78
C ILE A 282 -31.63 6.56 -15.31
N LYS A 283 -32.15 7.79 -15.17
CA LYS A 283 -31.40 8.91 -14.59
C LYS A 283 -30.87 8.50 -13.23
N LYS A 284 -29.53 8.42 -13.11
CA LYS A 284 -28.87 8.13 -11.83
C LYS A 284 -28.98 9.36 -10.93
N SER A 285 -29.33 9.16 -9.66
CA SER A 285 -29.14 10.21 -8.65
C SER A 285 -27.64 10.45 -8.43
N ASP A 286 -27.25 11.68 -8.14
CA ASP A 286 -25.85 12.04 -7.81
C ASP A 286 -25.26 11.16 -6.69
N SER A 287 -26.10 10.79 -5.71
CA SER A 287 -25.71 9.89 -4.62
C SER A 287 -25.26 8.50 -5.09
N ARG A 288 -25.85 7.99 -6.17
CA ARG A 288 -25.50 6.70 -6.77
C ARG A 288 -24.21 6.80 -7.56
N ILE A 289 -24.04 7.87 -8.35
CA ILE A 289 -22.80 8.13 -9.11
C ILE A 289 -21.62 8.26 -8.14
N GLY A 290 -21.80 8.97 -7.02
CA GLY A 290 -20.77 9.09 -5.99
C GLY A 290 -20.36 7.74 -5.37
N LYS A 291 -21.32 6.84 -5.11
CA LYS A 291 -21.03 5.49 -4.59
C LYS A 291 -20.31 4.61 -5.62
N GLU A 292 -20.73 4.65 -6.89
CA GLU A 292 -20.07 3.92 -7.98
C GLU A 292 -18.62 4.38 -8.15
N ASN A 293 -18.37 5.70 -8.18
CA ASN A 293 -17.01 6.25 -8.29
C ASN A 293 -16.13 5.89 -7.08
N GLU A 294 -16.68 5.86 -5.85
CA GLU A 294 -15.92 5.44 -4.67
C GLU A 294 -15.52 3.97 -4.75
N VAL A 295 -16.39 3.08 -5.25
CA VAL A 295 -16.03 1.67 -5.47
C VAL A 295 -14.97 1.51 -6.54
N LEU A 296 -15.10 2.22 -7.67
CA LEU A 296 -14.07 2.22 -8.71
C LEU A 296 -12.72 2.67 -8.14
N ARG A 297 -12.71 3.76 -7.38
CA ARG A 297 -11.49 4.27 -6.76
C ARG A 297 -10.83 3.23 -5.86
N LEU A 298 -11.60 2.48 -5.09
CA LEU A 298 -11.05 1.41 -4.25
C LEU A 298 -10.44 0.28 -5.09
N ILE A 299 -11.09 -0.12 -6.18
CA ILE A 299 -10.52 -1.10 -7.12
C ILE A 299 -9.19 -0.57 -7.68
N ILE A 300 -9.14 0.68 -8.11
CA ILE A 300 -7.93 1.35 -8.62
C ILE A 300 -6.81 1.39 -7.55
N ILE A 301 -7.15 1.65 -6.28
CA ILE A 301 -6.18 1.59 -5.18
C ILE A 301 -5.61 0.18 -4.99
N GLU A 302 -6.44 -0.87 -5.07
CA GLU A 302 -5.94 -2.24 -4.96
C GLU A 302 -5.09 -2.66 -6.17
N VAL A 303 -5.42 -2.18 -7.38
CA VAL A 303 -4.56 -2.33 -8.56
C VAL A 303 -3.18 -1.70 -8.31
N LEU A 304 -3.15 -0.45 -7.83
CA LEU A 304 -1.91 0.24 -7.48
C LEU A 304 -1.12 -0.50 -6.40
N ARG A 305 -1.78 -1.04 -5.36
CA ARG A 305 -1.10 -1.84 -4.33
C ARG A 305 -0.48 -3.10 -4.89
N LEU A 306 -1.16 -3.78 -5.82
CA LEU A 306 -0.61 -4.98 -6.44
C LEU A 306 0.57 -4.63 -7.35
N GLU A 307 0.45 -3.55 -8.12
CA GLU A 307 1.52 -3.03 -8.96
C GLU A 307 2.74 -2.69 -8.12
N VAL A 308 2.60 -1.86 -7.09
CA VAL A 308 3.71 -1.48 -6.22
C VAL A 308 4.28 -2.70 -5.51
N GLY A 309 3.44 -3.57 -4.94
CA GLY A 309 3.90 -4.72 -4.17
C GLY A 309 4.70 -5.75 -4.98
N TYR A 310 4.60 -5.74 -6.31
CA TYR A 310 5.29 -6.69 -7.19
C TYR A 310 6.31 -6.04 -8.13
N CYS A 311 6.04 -4.84 -8.63
CA CYS A 311 6.85 -4.15 -9.64
C CYS A 311 7.74 -3.05 -9.06
N TYR A 312 7.51 -2.59 -7.82
CA TYR A 312 8.38 -1.60 -7.20
C TYR A 312 9.74 -2.24 -6.83
N PRO A 313 10.89 -1.62 -7.20
CA PRO A 313 12.20 -2.22 -6.98
C PRO A 313 12.76 -1.89 -5.59
N ASP A 314 12.18 -2.42 -4.52
CA ASP A 314 12.67 -2.21 -3.14
C ASP A 314 13.59 -3.32 -2.61
N LEU A 315 13.78 -4.41 -3.36
CA LEU A 315 14.53 -5.57 -2.90
C LEU A 315 16.01 -5.48 -3.27
N PRO A 316 16.95 -5.58 -2.30
CA PRO A 316 18.38 -5.59 -2.60
C PRO A 316 18.78 -6.83 -3.39
N MET A 317 19.98 -6.85 -3.98
CA MET A 317 20.47 -7.94 -4.84
C MET A 317 20.72 -9.29 -4.14
N MET A 318 20.64 -9.37 -2.81
CA MET A 318 20.82 -10.60 -2.03
C MET A 318 19.67 -10.74 -1.03
N VAL A 319 18.67 -11.56 -1.38
CA VAL A 319 17.51 -11.85 -0.53
C VAL A 319 17.40 -13.35 -0.31
N SER A 320 17.16 -13.75 0.94
CA SER A 320 16.99 -15.15 1.34
C SER A 320 15.60 -15.69 0.94
N ASN A 321 15.46 -17.02 0.85
CA ASN A 321 14.17 -17.66 0.53
C ASN A 321 13.09 -17.38 1.60
N GLU A 322 13.51 -17.20 2.85
CA GLU A 322 12.62 -16.94 3.98
C GLU A 322 11.95 -15.57 3.85
N VAL A 323 12.70 -14.55 3.42
CA VAL A 323 12.18 -13.20 3.16
C VAL A 323 11.09 -13.25 2.08
N PHE A 324 11.30 -13.99 0.99
CA PHE A 324 10.28 -14.13 -0.05
C PHE A 324 9.00 -14.83 0.45
N PHE A 325 9.12 -15.86 1.28
CA PHE A 325 7.95 -16.53 1.85
C PHE A 325 7.19 -15.59 2.80
N ALA A 326 7.91 -14.88 3.67
CA ALA A 326 7.36 -13.87 4.55
C ALA A 326 6.63 -12.79 3.75
N MET A 327 7.20 -12.34 2.63
CA MET A 327 6.59 -11.35 1.74
C MET A 327 5.28 -11.85 1.14
N GLY A 328 5.27 -13.06 0.57
CA GLY A 328 4.07 -13.62 -0.04
C GLY A 328 2.94 -13.78 0.97
N LYS A 329 3.27 -14.28 2.16
CA LYS A 329 2.32 -14.40 3.27
C LYS A 329 1.82 -13.01 3.70
N HIS A 330 2.72 -12.05 3.86
CA HIS A 330 2.39 -10.70 4.26
C HIS A 330 1.47 -9.99 3.26
N LEU A 331 1.77 -10.07 1.96
CA LEU A 331 0.91 -9.53 0.91
C LEU A 331 -0.50 -10.13 1.00
N LYS A 332 -0.59 -11.45 1.11
CA LYS A 332 -1.88 -12.15 1.19
C LYS A 332 -2.67 -11.80 2.45
N ASP A 333 -2.06 -12.01 3.61
CA ASP A 333 -2.75 -12.04 4.89
C ASP A 333 -2.89 -10.63 5.52
N ASN A 334 -1.93 -9.74 5.27
CA ASN A 334 -1.88 -8.43 5.92
C ASN A 334 -2.25 -7.28 4.97
N VAL A 335 -1.81 -7.34 3.71
CA VAL A 335 -2.05 -6.25 2.75
C VAL A 335 -3.42 -6.37 2.10
N PHE A 336 -3.79 -7.55 1.58
CA PHE A 336 -4.97 -7.69 0.73
C PHE A 336 -6.22 -8.24 1.43
N LYS A 337 -6.10 -9.11 2.43
CA LYS A 337 -7.25 -9.84 2.99
C LYS A 337 -8.44 -8.93 3.35
N ASP A 338 -8.27 -8.05 4.33
CA ASP A 338 -9.35 -7.20 4.85
C ASP A 338 -9.83 -6.18 3.81
N LYS A 339 -8.94 -5.79 2.89
CA LYS A 339 -9.22 -4.85 1.80
C LYS A 339 -10.16 -5.45 0.76
N LEU A 340 -9.87 -6.67 0.34
CA LEU A 340 -10.69 -7.40 -0.61
C LEU A 340 -12.04 -7.78 0.01
N GLU A 341 -12.09 -8.10 1.31
CA GLU A 341 -13.36 -8.33 2.04
C GLU A 341 -14.22 -7.05 2.10
N THR A 342 -13.60 -5.91 2.41
CA THR A 342 -14.27 -4.59 2.38
C THR A 342 -14.79 -4.25 1.00
N LEU A 343 -13.97 -4.47 -0.04
CA LEU A 343 -14.33 -4.19 -1.42
C LEU A 343 -15.49 -5.10 -1.89
N SER A 344 -15.46 -6.39 -1.53
CA SER A 344 -16.56 -7.32 -1.78
C SER A 344 -17.87 -6.78 -1.20
N SER A 345 -17.83 -6.39 0.08
CA SER A 345 -19.01 -5.85 0.79
C SER A 345 -19.58 -4.60 0.12
N LYS A 346 -18.71 -3.70 -0.38
CA LYS A 346 -19.16 -2.50 -1.10
C LYS A 346 -19.76 -2.80 -2.47
N ILE A 347 -19.21 -3.76 -3.20
CA ILE A 347 -19.75 -4.23 -4.47
C ILE A 347 -21.11 -4.91 -4.27
N ASP A 348 -21.25 -5.74 -3.24
CA ASP A 348 -22.52 -6.39 -2.92
C ASP A 348 -23.59 -5.37 -2.52
N GLY A 349 -23.20 -4.31 -1.80
CA GLY A 349 -24.06 -3.16 -1.55
C GLY A 349 -24.54 -2.45 -2.83
N LEU A 350 -23.71 -2.37 -3.87
CA LEU A 350 -24.11 -1.83 -5.18
C LEU A 350 -25.06 -2.79 -5.92
N LYS A 351 -24.84 -4.11 -5.85
CA LYS A 351 -25.72 -5.11 -6.49
C LYS A 351 -27.14 -5.06 -5.93
N ILE A 352 -27.29 -4.90 -4.62
CA ILE A 352 -28.62 -4.80 -3.96
C ILE A 352 -29.41 -3.61 -4.52
N LEU A 353 -28.76 -2.47 -4.71
CA LEU A 353 -29.39 -1.27 -5.29
C LEU A 353 -29.83 -1.47 -6.74
N GLU A 354 -29.19 -2.40 -7.46
CA GLU A 354 -29.50 -2.75 -8.84
C GLU A 354 -30.65 -3.77 -8.93
N LEU A 355 -30.71 -4.74 -8.02
CA LEU A 355 -31.71 -5.82 -7.99
C LEU A 355 -33.13 -5.32 -7.66
N VAL A 356 -33.26 -4.19 -6.98
CA VAL A 356 -34.57 -3.54 -6.75
C VAL A 356 -35.19 -3.02 -8.06
N SER A 357 -34.43 -2.98 -9.17
CA SER A 357 -34.84 -2.31 -10.41
C SER A 357 -35.26 -3.25 -11.56
N VAL A 358 -34.92 -4.54 -11.58
CA VAL A 358 -35.16 -5.37 -12.79
C VAL A 358 -35.47 -6.83 -12.47
N GLY A 359 -36.73 -7.24 -12.68
CA GLY A 359 -37.10 -8.64 -12.86
C GLY A 359 -36.68 -9.17 -14.24
N ASP A 360 -36.26 -10.44 -14.29
CA ASP A 360 -36.08 -11.28 -15.50
C ASP A 360 -34.80 -11.13 -16.37
N LYS A 361 -33.79 -10.33 -16.01
CA LYS A 361 -32.49 -10.26 -16.73
C LYS A 361 -31.37 -11.18 -16.20
N ASP A 362 -31.71 -12.13 -15.34
CA ASP A 362 -30.73 -12.85 -14.50
C ASP A 362 -29.89 -13.90 -15.29
N SER A 363 -30.44 -14.52 -16.34
CA SER A 363 -29.74 -15.59 -17.08
C SER A 363 -28.62 -15.07 -18.00
N THR A 364 -28.87 -14.02 -18.79
CA THR A 364 -27.86 -13.41 -19.67
C THR A 364 -26.73 -12.79 -18.86
N ARG A 365 -27.05 -12.15 -17.73
CA ARG A 365 -26.05 -11.60 -16.81
C ARG A 365 -25.16 -12.69 -16.22
N LYS A 366 -25.74 -13.79 -15.74
CA LYS A 366 -24.98 -14.94 -15.22
C LYS A 366 -24.08 -15.56 -16.28
N SER A 367 -24.56 -15.71 -17.51
CA SER A 367 -23.75 -16.21 -18.63
C SER A 367 -22.56 -15.29 -18.93
N LEU A 368 -22.81 -13.98 -18.99
CA LEU A 368 -21.78 -12.98 -19.21
C LEU A 368 -20.74 -12.98 -18.09
N GLU A 369 -21.17 -13.03 -16.83
CA GLU A 369 -20.30 -13.15 -15.66
C GLU A 369 -19.44 -14.41 -15.71
N GLN A 370 -19.99 -15.56 -16.12
CA GLN A 370 -19.24 -16.80 -16.29
C GLN A 370 -18.15 -16.69 -17.35
N VAL A 371 -18.47 -16.11 -18.51
CA VAL A 371 -17.49 -15.91 -19.60
C VAL A 371 -16.38 -14.97 -19.17
N LEU A 372 -16.72 -13.88 -18.50
CA LEU A 372 -15.73 -12.92 -18.00
C LEU A 372 -14.84 -13.53 -16.91
N ASN A 373 -15.42 -14.24 -15.94
CA ASN A 373 -14.66 -14.93 -14.90
C ASN A 373 -13.70 -15.98 -15.49
N HIS A 374 -14.14 -16.71 -16.53
CA HIS A 374 -13.28 -17.64 -17.25
C HIS A 374 -12.13 -16.93 -17.95
N GLY A 375 -12.42 -15.87 -18.71
CA GLY A 375 -11.39 -15.11 -19.43
C GLY A 375 -10.41 -14.41 -18.47
N VAL A 376 -10.87 -13.87 -17.34
CA VAL A 376 -9.99 -13.34 -16.27
C VAL A 376 -9.03 -14.42 -15.79
N LYS A 377 -9.54 -15.62 -15.49
CA LYS A 377 -8.70 -16.75 -15.07
C LYS A 377 -7.68 -17.10 -16.14
N GLU A 378 -8.07 -17.14 -17.42
CA GLU A 378 -7.14 -17.42 -18.52
C GLU A 378 -6.03 -16.37 -18.62
N ILE A 379 -6.37 -15.08 -18.56
CA ILE A 379 -5.43 -13.96 -18.60
C ILE A 379 -4.37 -14.10 -17.49
N TRP A 380 -4.81 -14.30 -16.24
CA TRP A 380 -3.86 -14.44 -15.12
C TRP A 380 -3.06 -15.75 -15.18
N MET A 381 -3.66 -16.84 -15.66
CA MET A 381 -2.95 -18.12 -15.84
C MET A 381 -1.96 -18.09 -17.02
N GLN A 382 -2.06 -17.14 -17.96
CA GLN A 382 -1.01 -16.94 -18.96
C GLN A 382 0.28 -16.43 -18.33
N LEU A 383 0.23 -15.62 -17.27
CA LEU A 383 1.43 -15.26 -16.48
C LEU A 383 2.08 -16.49 -15.86
N TYR A 384 1.26 -17.47 -15.45
CA TYR A 384 1.78 -18.74 -14.97
C TYR A 384 2.63 -19.44 -16.02
N LYS A 385 2.21 -19.42 -17.30
CA LYS A 385 2.88 -20.11 -18.43
C LYS A 385 4.03 -19.30 -19.05
N GLY A 386 3.86 -17.99 -19.20
CA GLY A 386 4.82 -17.10 -19.86
C GLY A 386 6.17 -17.04 -19.15
N LEU A 387 6.15 -17.06 -17.82
CA LEU A 387 7.37 -17.08 -16.99
C LEU A 387 8.11 -18.43 -16.98
N TYR A 388 7.57 -19.50 -17.59
CA TYR A 388 8.32 -20.75 -17.84
C TYR A 388 8.94 -20.80 -19.24
N LYS A 389 8.45 -20.00 -20.21
CA LYS A 389 8.96 -20.02 -21.58
C LYS A 389 10.37 -19.41 -21.74
N VAL A 390 10.92 -18.79 -20.71
CA VAL A 390 12.32 -18.34 -20.68
C VAL A 390 13.28 -19.50 -20.35
N VAL A 391 12.78 -20.68 -19.98
CA VAL A 391 13.57 -21.88 -19.61
C VAL A 391 13.11 -23.12 -20.38
N GLU A 392 12.87 -23.00 -21.69
CA GLU A 392 12.90 -24.17 -22.58
C GLU A 392 13.97 -23.94 -23.66
N PRO A 393 15.19 -24.48 -23.52
CA PRO A 393 15.98 -24.73 -24.71
C PRO A 393 15.24 -25.80 -25.51
N PHE A 394 15.13 -25.58 -26.82
CA PHE A 394 14.68 -26.55 -27.81
C PHE A 394 15.09 -27.99 -27.44
N ILE A 395 14.16 -28.76 -26.88
CA ILE A 395 14.16 -30.21 -27.01
C ILE A 395 13.07 -30.51 -28.02
N SER A 396 13.43 -30.38 -29.29
CA SER A 396 12.71 -31.04 -30.37
C SER A 396 12.81 -32.54 -30.10
N PHE A 397 11.75 -33.14 -29.58
CA PHE A 397 11.58 -34.58 -29.67
C PHE A 397 11.35 -34.92 -31.14
N PRO A 398 12.20 -35.72 -31.79
CA PRO A 398 11.88 -36.21 -33.12
C PRO A 398 10.64 -37.10 -33.01
N THR A 399 9.62 -36.75 -33.79
CA THR A 399 8.48 -37.62 -34.10
C THR A 399 8.99 -38.96 -34.62
N PRO A 400 8.60 -40.11 -34.04
CA PRO A 400 8.86 -41.40 -34.64
C PRO A 400 7.79 -41.67 -35.71
N THR A 401 8.19 -41.57 -36.98
CA THR A 401 7.47 -42.19 -38.09
C THR A 401 7.63 -43.71 -38.00
N HIS A 402 6.47 -44.38 -37.93
CA HIS A 402 6.15 -45.78 -38.24
C HIS A 402 7.26 -46.84 -38.43
N LEU A 403 7.05 -47.93 -37.66
CA LEU A 403 7.12 -49.35 -38.03
C LEU A 403 8.49 -49.99 -38.34
N CYS A 404 8.93 -50.88 -37.43
CA CYS A 404 9.27 -52.25 -37.82
C CYS A 404 9.04 -53.25 -36.67
N LYS A 405 8.46 -54.39 -37.02
CA LYS A 405 8.18 -55.56 -36.18
C LYS A 405 9.49 -56.28 -35.81
N SER A 406 9.61 -56.80 -34.59
CA SER A 406 9.80 -58.24 -34.28
C SER A 406 10.35 -58.48 -32.87
N ASP A 407 9.70 -59.47 -32.25
CA ASP A 407 9.96 -60.36 -31.12
C ASP A 407 11.30 -60.39 -30.34
N ILE A 408 11.14 -60.97 -29.14
CA ILE A 408 12.10 -61.74 -28.30
C ILE A 408 12.78 -60.97 -27.14
N GLY A 409 12.31 -61.28 -25.91
CA GLY A 409 13.19 -61.92 -24.92
C GLY A 409 13.79 -61.09 -23.77
N ALA A 410 13.32 -61.44 -22.57
CA ALA A 410 14.11 -61.65 -21.34
C ALA A 410 14.76 -60.45 -20.58
N ARG A 411 14.31 -60.33 -19.33
CA ARG A 411 15.06 -60.12 -18.07
C ARG A 411 16.33 -59.23 -18.13
N ARG A 412 16.31 -58.15 -17.33
CA ARG A 412 17.27 -58.01 -16.23
C ARG A 412 16.81 -56.99 -15.18
N CYS A 413 16.64 -57.50 -13.96
CA CYS A 413 16.63 -56.76 -12.72
C CYS A 413 18.08 -56.36 -12.39
N GLY A 414 18.31 -55.14 -11.92
CA GLY A 414 19.64 -54.65 -11.55
C GLY A 414 19.53 -53.49 -10.57
N GLN A 415 19.65 -53.81 -9.28
CA GLN A 415 19.85 -52.89 -8.16
C GLN A 415 21.14 -52.08 -8.37
N TYR A 416 21.14 -50.80 -7.97
CA TYR A 416 22.36 -50.18 -7.46
C TYR A 416 22.08 -49.34 -6.20
N THR A 417 22.95 -49.61 -5.24
CA THR A 417 23.04 -49.25 -3.84
C THR A 417 23.31 -47.77 -3.61
N ILE A 418 22.63 -47.18 -2.62
CA ILE A 418 22.92 -45.83 -2.09
C ILE A 418 24.16 -45.94 -1.19
N GLN A 419 25.26 -45.28 -1.57
CA GLN A 419 26.36 -44.97 -0.66
C GLN A 419 26.05 -43.65 0.06
N ILE A 420 25.77 -43.73 1.36
CA ILE A 420 25.78 -42.57 2.26
C ILE A 420 27.22 -42.43 2.76
N SER A 421 27.92 -41.37 2.33
CA SER A 421 29.17 -40.95 2.98
C SER A 421 28.85 -39.94 4.07
N SER A 422 29.09 -40.38 5.30
CA SER A 422 29.14 -39.56 6.50
C SER A 422 30.45 -38.76 6.53
N SER A 423 30.37 -37.43 6.44
CA SER A 423 31.43 -36.57 6.96
C SER A 423 30.85 -35.25 7.46
N LEU A 424 30.29 -35.30 8.67
CA LEU A 424 30.19 -34.16 9.57
C LEU A 424 31.58 -33.92 10.17
N ARG A 425 32.24 -32.83 9.76
CA ARG A 425 33.22 -32.14 10.62
C ARG A 425 32.72 -30.73 10.89
N SER A 426 32.26 -30.58 12.13
CA SER A 426 32.20 -29.37 12.95
C SER A 426 33.13 -28.24 12.51
N GLY A 427 32.59 -27.03 12.38
CA GLY A 427 33.38 -25.81 12.46
C GLY A 427 32.84 -24.60 11.68
N TYR A 428 31.58 -24.20 11.85
CA TYR A 428 31.16 -22.85 11.43
C TYR A 428 30.38 -22.13 12.54
N CYS A 429 31.14 -21.28 13.23
CA CYS A 429 30.81 -19.97 13.77
C CYS A 429 29.32 -19.68 14.08
N THR A 430 28.98 -19.78 15.36
CA THR A 430 27.78 -19.15 15.95
C THR A 430 27.72 -17.64 15.71
N ARG A 431 28.82 -16.96 15.36
CA ARG A 431 28.83 -15.53 15.00
C ARG A 431 28.16 -15.24 13.65
N THR A 432 28.25 -16.15 12.68
CA THR A 432 27.66 -15.95 11.34
C THR A 432 26.15 -16.22 11.33
N ILE A 433 25.66 -17.09 12.23
CA ILE A 433 24.23 -17.35 12.37
C ILE A 433 23.52 -16.15 13.03
N THR A 434 24.15 -15.49 14.00
CA THR A 434 23.58 -14.26 14.59
C THR A 434 23.58 -13.10 13.61
N GLU A 435 24.63 -12.93 12.79
CA GLU A 435 24.66 -11.89 11.75
C GLU A 435 23.65 -12.17 10.61
N ILE A 436 23.46 -13.43 10.21
CA ILE A 436 22.43 -13.79 9.22
C ILE A 436 21.02 -13.59 9.80
N LEU A 437 20.78 -13.99 11.05
CA LEU A 437 19.49 -13.77 11.73
C LEU A 437 19.20 -12.29 11.99
N GLU A 438 20.20 -11.47 12.31
CA GLU A 438 20.05 -10.02 12.47
C GLU A 438 19.77 -9.32 11.14
N VAL A 439 20.39 -9.77 10.04
CA VAL A 439 20.11 -9.27 8.69
C VAL A 439 18.73 -9.71 8.19
N ASP A 440 18.32 -10.96 8.43
CA ASP A 440 17.00 -11.47 8.07
C ASP A 440 15.89 -10.81 8.92
N LEU A 441 16.11 -10.57 10.21
CA LEU A 441 15.19 -9.80 11.06
C LEU A 441 15.12 -8.33 10.63
N ALA A 442 16.25 -7.70 10.31
CA ALA A 442 16.26 -6.32 9.81
C ALA A 442 15.55 -6.21 8.46
N LEU A 443 15.71 -7.19 7.55
CA LEU A 443 14.99 -7.24 6.27
C LEU A 443 13.49 -7.44 6.48
N VAL A 444 13.08 -8.39 7.31
CA VAL A 444 11.67 -8.57 7.69
C VAL A 444 11.10 -7.30 8.34
N PHE A 445 11.90 -6.58 9.14
CA PHE A 445 11.50 -5.31 9.75
C PHE A 445 11.42 -4.17 8.72
N VAL A 446 12.30 -4.13 7.72
CA VAL A 446 12.24 -3.18 6.59
C VAL A 446 11.00 -3.45 5.74
N PHE A 447 10.67 -4.70 5.45
CA PHE A 447 9.46 -5.06 4.71
C PHE A 447 8.18 -4.80 5.49
N HIS A 448 8.18 -5.15 6.78
CA HIS A 448 7.11 -4.77 7.67
C HIS A 448 6.99 -3.24 7.73
N THR A 449 8.08 -2.48 7.74
CA THR A 449 8.03 -1.01 7.77
C THR A 449 7.56 -0.38 6.45
N ILE A 450 7.90 -0.97 5.30
CA ILE A 450 7.48 -0.52 3.96
C ILE A 450 6.01 -0.84 3.70
N LEU A 451 5.53 -2.01 4.12
CA LEU A 451 4.17 -2.49 3.82
C LEU A 451 3.17 -2.28 4.98
N HIS A 452 3.58 -2.34 6.27
CA HIS A 452 2.75 -2.06 7.47
C HIS A 452 3.57 -1.73 8.76
N PRO A 453 3.89 -0.46 9.09
CA PRO A 453 4.79 -0.11 10.20
C PRO A 453 4.21 -0.12 11.63
N ASN A 454 2.97 -0.57 11.84
CA ASN A 454 2.27 -0.36 13.12
C ASN A 454 2.18 -1.59 14.04
N ASP A 455 2.76 -2.74 13.68
CA ASP A 455 2.74 -3.94 14.53
C ASP A 455 4.09 -4.23 15.23
N SER A 456 5.02 -3.26 15.28
CA SER A 456 6.25 -3.36 16.06
C SER A 456 6.01 -3.11 17.55
N HIS A 457 5.26 -4.00 18.20
CA HIS A 457 5.46 -4.24 19.62
C HIS A 457 6.71 -5.12 19.76
N SER A 458 7.76 -4.56 20.35
CA SER A 458 8.83 -5.36 20.93
C SER A 458 8.21 -6.35 21.93
N PRO A 459 8.58 -7.64 21.90
CA PRO A 459 8.35 -8.47 23.07
C PRO A 459 9.16 -7.82 24.20
N SER A 460 8.47 -7.46 25.28
CA SER A 460 9.13 -7.14 26.54
C SER A 460 9.95 -8.38 26.90
N CYS A 461 11.27 -8.22 26.97
CA CYS A 461 12.12 -9.16 27.69
C CYS A 461 11.84 -9.05 29.18
#